data_AF-A0A940DBE0-F1
#
_entry.id   AF-A0A940DBE0-F1
#
_cell.length_a   1.000
_cell.length_b   1.000
_cell.length_c   1.000
_cell.angle_alpha   90.00
_cell.angle_beta   90.00
_cell.angle_gamma   90.00
#
_symmetry.space_group_name_H-M   'P 1'
#
loop_
_entity.id
_entity.type
_entity.pdbx_description
1 polymer ?
#
loop_
_entity_poly.entity_id
_entity_poly.type
_entity_poly.pdbx_seq_one_letter_code
_entity_poly.pdbx_strand_id
1 'polypeptide(L)'
;MLRKPCLCLATTNGSGLKNVLNYLDLVATRWGMIPCGKIGRKINGHKTPVNRKEMGKFIEFIHNPEKIKQWISPSKFINYNVQKAVSLNLFEIDRKFWIEKGIDKGYYYPYITDPLSLLTGKFLFRLLSRKFEKNQVSRNKNH
;
A
#
# COMPACT_ATOMS: atom_id res chain seq x y z
N MET A 1 -4.28 -0.46 10.78
CA MET A 1 -2.94 0.04 11.19
C MET A 1 -2.47 1.16 10.28
N LEU A 2 -3.32 2.16 10.03
CA LEU A 2 -3.01 3.20 9.05
C LEU A 2 -1.83 4.04 9.52
N ARG A 3 -0.91 4.35 8.60
CA ARG A 3 0.21 5.27 8.79
C ARG A 3 1.26 4.83 9.82
N LYS A 4 1.26 3.56 10.24
CA LYS A 4 2.33 3.02 11.09
C LYS A 4 3.56 2.71 10.25
N PRO A 5 4.78 3.07 10.67
CA PRO A 5 5.99 2.74 9.94
C PRO A 5 6.25 1.23 10.00
N CYS A 6 6.84 0.68 8.94
CA CYS A 6 7.20 -0.72 8.83
C CYS A 6 8.64 -0.84 8.32
N LEU A 7 9.47 -1.61 9.01
CA LEU A 7 10.80 -1.99 8.55
C LEU A 7 10.77 -3.47 8.17
N CYS A 8 10.94 -3.77 6.88
CA CYS A 8 10.91 -5.15 6.41
C CYS A 8 12.27 -5.80 6.63
N LEU A 9 12.33 -6.87 7.43
CA LEU A 9 13.55 -7.64 7.69
C LEU A 9 13.36 -9.07 7.20
N ALA A 10 14.38 -9.60 6.51
CA ALA A 10 14.40 -11.01 6.14
C ALA A 10 15.82 -11.55 6.09
N THR A 11 15.98 -12.82 6.43
CA THR A 11 17.21 -13.58 6.27
C THR A 11 16.92 -14.82 5.44
N THR A 12 17.72 -15.09 4.39
CA THR A 12 17.52 -16.28 3.57
C THR A 12 18.85 -16.92 3.16
N ASN A 13 18.83 -18.23 2.91
CA ASN A 13 19.97 -18.99 2.39
C ASN A 13 20.08 -18.94 0.85
N GLY A 14 19.14 -18.28 0.16
CA GLY A 14 19.01 -18.35 -1.30
C GLY A 14 18.93 -16.99 -2.01
N SER A 15 18.79 -17.03 -3.34
CA SER A 15 18.63 -15.83 -4.18
C SER A 15 17.30 -15.08 -3.98
N GLY A 16 16.32 -15.70 -3.32
CA GLY A 16 14.96 -15.17 -3.14
C GLY A 16 14.79 -14.03 -2.13
N LEU A 17 15.85 -13.59 -1.44
CA LEU A 17 15.77 -12.55 -0.40
C LEU A 17 15.09 -11.26 -0.88
N LYS A 18 15.41 -10.81 -2.11
CA LYS A 18 14.79 -9.62 -2.71
C LYS A 18 13.28 -9.79 -2.89
N ASN A 19 12.84 -10.98 -3.31
CA ASN A 19 11.43 -11.28 -3.55
C ASN A 19 10.65 -11.30 -2.23
N VAL A 20 11.22 -11.88 -1.17
CA VAL A 20 10.62 -11.89 0.18
C VAL A 20 10.47 -10.46 0.70
N LEU A 21 11.52 -9.64 0.62
CA LEU A 21 11.46 -8.24 1.05
C LEU A 21 10.49 -7.40 0.22
N ASN A 22 10.33 -7.70 -1.07
CA ASN A 22 9.32 -7.06 -1.92
C ASN A 22 7.89 -7.49 -1.54
N TYR A 23 7.71 -8.77 -1.21
CA TYR A 23 6.43 -9.27 -0.73
C TYR A 23 6.03 -8.62 0.60
N LEU A 24 6.93 -8.55 1.59
CA LEU A 24 6.67 -7.91 2.89
C LEU A 24 6.29 -6.44 2.73
N ASP A 25 7.02 -5.70 1.89
CA ASP A 25 6.73 -4.31 1.57
C ASP A 25 5.34 -4.12 0.96
N LEU A 26 4.95 -5.04 0.07
CA LEU A 26 3.64 -5.04 -0.58
C LEU A 26 2.51 -5.37 0.41
N VAL A 27 2.70 -6.35 1.29
CA VAL A 27 1.72 -6.68 2.34
C VAL A 27 1.56 -5.52 3.32
N ALA A 28 2.66 -4.95 3.81
CA ALA A 28 2.65 -3.79 4.70
C ALA A 28 1.91 -2.60 4.06
N THR A 29 2.20 -2.31 2.79
CA THR A 29 1.49 -1.26 2.03
C THR A 29 -0.01 -1.55 1.95
N ARG A 30 -0.41 -2.80 1.69
CA ARG A 30 -1.83 -3.20 1.60
C ARG A 30 -2.58 -3.08 2.93
N TRP A 31 -1.91 -3.26 4.06
CA TRP A 31 -2.47 -3.02 5.39
C TRP A 31 -2.44 -1.53 5.79
N GLY A 32 -2.02 -0.66 4.88
CA GLY A 32 -1.97 0.79 5.07
C GLY A 32 -0.81 1.26 5.96
N MET A 33 0.20 0.40 6.14
CA MET A 33 1.47 0.77 6.78
C MET A 33 2.38 1.51 5.81
N ILE A 34 3.35 2.23 6.35
CA ILE A 34 4.34 2.99 5.59
C ILE A 34 5.67 2.23 5.60
N PRO A 35 6.07 1.59 4.49
CA PRO A 35 7.36 0.90 4.44
C PRO A 35 8.51 1.92 4.48
N CYS A 36 9.33 1.82 5.52
CA CYS A 36 10.43 2.73 5.83
C CYS A 36 11.80 2.09 5.61
N GLY A 37 11.89 1.02 4.82
CA GLY A 37 13.15 0.36 4.50
C GLY A 37 13.02 -1.15 4.41
N LYS A 38 14.08 -1.75 3.85
CA LYS A 38 14.21 -3.20 3.71
C LYS A 38 15.62 -3.58 4.14
N ILE A 39 15.72 -4.51 5.07
CA ILE A 39 16.99 -5.04 5.56
C ILE A 39 17.01 -6.52 5.21
N GLY A 40 17.99 -6.90 4.41
CA GLY A 40 18.18 -8.27 4.00
C GLY A 40 19.56 -8.75 4.41
N ARG A 41 19.65 -9.98 4.92
CA ARG A 41 20.93 -10.68 5.05
C ARG A 41 20.84 -12.06 4.40
N LYS A 42 21.91 -12.44 3.70
CA LYS A 42 22.11 -13.83 3.28
C LYS A 42 22.74 -14.61 4.42
N ILE A 43 22.70 -15.95 4.37
CA ILE A 43 23.33 -16.77 5.41
C ILE A 43 24.82 -16.44 5.61
N ASN A 44 25.56 -16.12 4.54
CA ASN A 44 26.97 -15.77 4.66
C ASN A 44 27.22 -14.41 5.35
N GLY A 45 26.20 -13.57 5.48
CA GLY A 45 26.29 -12.23 6.08
C GLY A 45 25.32 -12.01 7.24
N HIS A 46 24.71 -13.07 7.81
CA HIS A 46 23.70 -12.92 8.86
C HIS A 46 24.26 -12.33 10.17
N LYS A 47 25.56 -12.49 10.40
CA LYS A 47 26.26 -11.94 11.57
C LYS A 47 26.58 -10.45 11.42
N THR A 48 26.45 -9.87 10.23
CA THR A 48 26.70 -8.44 10.03
C THR A 48 25.60 -7.64 10.73
N PRO A 49 25.94 -6.82 11.74
CA PRO A 49 24.95 -6.07 12.50
C PRO A 49 24.22 -5.07 11.61
N VAL A 50 23.00 -4.70 12.02
CA VAL A 50 22.24 -3.65 11.35
C VAL A 50 22.84 -2.30 11.70
N ASN A 51 23.13 -1.50 10.67
CA ASN A 51 23.64 -0.15 10.85
C ASN A 51 22.49 0.87 10.98
N ARG A 52 22.70 1.93 11.78
CA ARG A 52 21.80 3.08 11.87
C ARG A 52 21.46 3.68 10.50
N LYS A 53 22.40 3.67 9.55
CA LYS A 53 22.13 4.12 8.16
C LYS A 53 21.02 3.31 7.48
N GLU A 54 20.95 2.00 7.71
CA GLU A 54 19.92 1.12 7.13
C GLU A 54 18.54 1.37 7.74
N MET A 55 18.50 1.86 8.97
CA MET A 55 17.27 2.22 9.70
C MET A 55 16.90 3.70 9.55
N GLY A 56 17.69 4.50 8.82
CA GLY A 56 17.58 5.96 8.82
C GLY A 56 16.17 6.47 8.57
N LYS A 57 15.50 5.99 7.51
CA LYS A 57 14.12 6.37 7.18
C LYS A 57 13.09 5.93 8.22
N PHE A 58 13.32 4.81 8.90
CA PHE A 58 12.42 4.33 9.96
C PHE A 58 12.57 5.18 11.23
N ILE A 59 13.81 5.50 11.60
CA ILE A 59 14.12 6.40 12.73
C ILE A 59 13.58 7.80 12.43
N GLU A 60 13.78 8.32 11.22
CA GLU A 60 13.24 9.62 10.80
C GLU A 60 11.72 9.64 10.89
N PHE A 61 11.04 8.55 10.50
CA PHE A 61 9.58 8.45 10.62
C PHE A 61 9.11 8.50 12.06
N ILE A 62 9.82 7.85 12.98
CA ILE A 62 9.47 7.87 14.40
C ILE A 62 9.56 9.31 14.96
N HIS A 63 10.57 10.08 14.54
CA HIS A 63 10.82 11.42 15.10
C HIS A 63 10.05 12.55 14.36
N ASN A 64 9.82 12.41 13.06
CA ASN A 64 9.21 13.44 12.21
C ASN A 64 8.22 12.82 11.19
N PRO A 65 7.13 12.19 11.66
CA PRO A 65 6.21 11.44 10.79
C PRO A 65 5.53 12.30 9.71
N GLU A 66 5.34 13.59 9.97
CA GLU A 66 4.73 14.56 9.05
C GLU A 66 5.63 14.98 7.88
N LYS A 67 6.96 14.85 8.01
CA LYS A 67 7.91 15.24 6.97
C LYS A 67 8.05 14.20 5.86
N ILE A 68 7.64 12.95 6.13
CA ILE A 68 7.87 11.85 5.20
C ILE A 68 6.75 11.77 4.16
N LYS A 69 7.08 12.21 2.95
CA LYS A 69 6.31 11.87 1.75
C LYS A 69 6.92 10.64 1.11
N GLN A 70 6.08 9.64 0.83
CA GLN A 70 6.52 8.41 0.17
C GLN A 70 6.29 8.48 -1.33
N TRP A 71 7.27 8.03 -2.10
CA TRP A 71 7.05 7.76 -3.51
C TRP A 71 6.12 6.55 -3.66
N ILE A 72 5.02 6.72 -4.37
CA ILE A 72 4.08 5.65 -4.68
C ILE A 72 4.18 5.33 -6.16
N SER A 73 4.53 4.06 -6.46
CA SER A 73 4.58 3.56 -7.83
C SER A 73 3.17 3.49 -8.45
N PRO A 74 3.06 3.57 -9.78
CA PRO A 74 1.80 3.41 -10.49
C PRO A 74 1.01 2.17 -10.05
N SER A 75 1.69 1.03 -9.94
CA SER A 75 1.08 -0.24 -9.52
C SER A 75 0.46 -0.17 -8.12
N LYS A 76 1.12 0.48 -7.15
CA LYS A 76 0.58 0.65 -5.79
C LYS A 76 -0.62 1.58 -5.78
N PHE A 77 -0.59 2.64 -6.60
CA PHE A 77 -1.69 3.58 -6.74
C PHE A 77 -2.91 2.96 -7.42
N ILE A 78 -2.70 2.18 -8.48
CA ILE A 78 -3.74 1.40 -9.15
C ILE A 78 -4.40 0.44 -8.15
N ASN A 79 -3.61 -0.35 -7.42
CA ASN A 79 -4.12 -1.30 -6.45
C ASN A 79 -4.98 -0.64 -5.37
N TYR A 80 -4.59 0.54 -4.88
CA TYR A 80 -5.39 1.32 -3.93
C TYR A 80 -6.76 1.71 -4.51
N ASN A 81 -6.79 2.18 -5.76
CA ASN A 81 -8.04 2.57 -6.42
C ASN A 81 -8.94 1.36 -6.71
N VAL A 82 -8.36 0.20 -7.03
CA VAL A 82 -9.11 -1.06 -7.15
C VAL A 82 -9.71 -1.47 -5.80
N GLN A 83 -8.90 -1.49 -4.73
CA GLN A 83 -9.36 -1.82 -3.37
C GLN A 83 -10.49 -0.90 -2.93
N LYS A 84 -10.35 0.41 -3.19
CA LYS A 84 -11.38 1.40 -2.92
C LYS A 84 -12.68 1.11 -3.68
N ALA A 85 -12.61 0.84 -4.98
CA ALA A 85 -13.80 0.50 -5.78
C ALA A 85 -14.48 -0.78 -5.28
N VAL A 86 -13.72 -1.83 -4.98
CA VAL A 86 -14.22 -3.10 -4.44
C VAL A 86 -14.90 -2.88 -3.09
N SER A 87 -14.20 -2.21 -2.15
CA SER A 87 -14.68 -1.98 -0.78
C SER A 87 -15.97 -1.18 -0.75
N LEU A 88 -16.09 -0.16 -1.60
CA LEU A 88 -17.30 0.65 -1.65
C LEU A 88 -18.47 -0.10 -2.26
N ASN A 89 -18.25 -1.02 -3.19
CA ASN A 89 -19.35 -1.66 -3.91
C ASN A 89 -19.75 -3.00 -3.31
N LEU A 90 -18.83 -3.81 -2.80
CA LEU A 90 -19.10 -5.22 -2.51
C LEU A 90 -19.34 -5.55 -1.03
N PHE A 91 -18.74 -4.81 -0.09
CA PHE A 91 -18.83 -5.14 1.34
C PHE A 91 -19.23 -3.91 2.16
N GLU A 92 -20.38 -3.99 2.84
CA GLU A 92 -20.91 -2.86 3.64
C GLU A 92 -19.98 -2.47 4.80
N ILE A 93 -19.34 -3.46 5.44
CA ILE A 93 -18.40 -3.24 6.54
C ILE A 93 -17.19 -2.42 6.10
N ASP A 94 -16.65 -2.72 4.91
CA ASP A 94 -15.53 -1.98 4.35
C ASP A 94 -15.99 -0.59 3.90
N ARG A 95 -17.17 -0.48 3.29
CA ARG A 95 -17.75 0.82 2.88
C ARG A 95 -17.80 1.81 4.06
N LYS A 96 -18.30 1.40 5.23
CA LYS A 96 -18.37 2.25 6.42
C LYS A 96 -16.98 2.76 6.84
N PHE A 97 -16.00 1.86 6.92
CA PHE A 97 -14.61 2.21 7.23
C PHE A 97 -14.03 3.25 6.25
N TRP A 98 -14.25 3.06 4.95
CA TRP A 98 -13.71 3.95 3.91
C TRP A 98 -14.37 5.33 3.90
N ILE A 99 -15.68 5.41 4.17
CA ILE A 99 -16.38 6.69 4.32
C ILE A 99 -15.80 7.45 5.51
N GLU A 100 -15.68 6.81 6.68
CA GLU A 100 -15.17 7.46 7.90
C GLU A 100 -13.68 7.86 7.83
N LYS A 101 -12.82 7.05 7.20
CA LYS A 101 -11.37 7.31 7.14
C LYS A 101 -10.95 8.22 5.98
N GLY A 102 -11.90 8.60 5.13
CA GLY A 102 -11.74 9.60 4.10
C GLY A 102 -11.60 8.98 2.72
N ILE A 103 -12.75 8.66 2.11
CA ILE A 103 -12.89 8.30 0.71
C ILE A 103 -12.26 9.35 -0.22
N ASP A 104 -12.27 10.62 0.18
CA ASP A 104 -11.77 11.74 -0.63
C ASP A 104 -10.24 11.83 -0.67
N LYS A 105 -9.54 11.04 0.14
CA LYS A 105 -8.07 10.99 0.13
C LYS A 105 -7.57 10.25 -1.09
N GLY A 106 -6.61 10.87 -1.79
CA GLY A 106 -5.93 10.26 -2.93
C GLY A 106 -5.12 9.01 -2.60
N TYR A 107 -4.69 8.85 -1.34
CA TYR A 107 -3.99 7.67 -0.82
C TYR A 107 -4.08 7.59 0.71
N TYR A 108 -3.60 6.50 1.32
CA TYR A 108 -3.61 6.29 2.79
C TYR A 108 -2.78 7.33 3.59
N TYR A 109 -1.79 7.98 2.98
CA TYR A 109 -0.84 8.90 3.62
C TYR A 109 -0.25 9.89 2.59
N PRO A 110 0.42 10.99 3.03
CA PRO A 110 1.08 11.93 2.13
C PRO A 110 2.05 11.24 1.17
N TYR A 111 1.90 11.54 -0.12
CA TYR A 111 2.61 10.83 -1.18
C TYR A 111 3.15 11.77 -2.25
N ILE A 112 4.14 11.27 -2.99
CA ILE A 112 4.60 11.81 -4.26
C ILE A 112 4.38 10.69 -5.29
N THR A 113 3.85 11.04 -6.45
CA THR A 113 3.66 10.10 -7.56
C THR A 113 3.72 10.89 -8.86
N ASP A 114 3.92 10.21 -9.98
CA ASP A 114 3.90 10.84 -11.29
C ASP A 114 2.45 11.21 -11.71
N PRO A 115 2.27 12.24 -12.55
CA PRO A 115 0.93 12.69 -12.98
C PRO A 115 0.11 11.62 -13.73
N LEU A 116 0.78 10.72 -14.47
CA LEU A 116 0.12 9.66 -15.25
C LEU A 116 -0.48 8.59 -14.33
N SER A 117 0.21 8.22 -13.26
CA SER A 117 -0.31 7.35 -12.20
C SER A 117 -1.58 7.91 -11.59
N LEU A 118 -1.61 9.23 -11.37
CA LEU A 118 -2.76 9.93 -10.81
C LEU A 118 -3.99 9.86 -11.73
N LEU A 119 -3.77 10.03 -13.04
CA LEU A 119 -4.82 9.97 -14.05
C LEU A 119 -5.35 8.54 -14.24
N THR A 120 -4.45 7.56 -14.39
CA THR A 120 -4.80 6.15 -14.60
C THR A 120 -5.54 5.55 -13.41
N GLY A 121 -5.13 5.87 -12.18
CA GLY A 121 -5.83 5.42 -10.98
C GLY A 121 -7.25 5.96 -10.88
N LYS A 122 -7.47 7.26 -11.15
CA LYS A 122 -8.81 7.88 -11.17
C LYS A 122 -9.70 7.27 -12.25
N PHE A 123 -9.15 7.03 -13.44
CA PHE A 123 -9.88 6.39 -14.53
C PHE A 123 -10.31 4.97 -14.16
N LEU A 124 -9.39 4.16 -13.62
CA LEU A 124 -9.68 2.79 -13.20
C LEU A 124 -10.72 2.72 -12.08
N PHE A 125 -10.63 3.60 -11.09
CA PHE A 125 -11.65 3.70 -10.04
C PHE A 125 -13.05 3.92 -10.64
N ARG A 126 -13.19 4.91 -11.54
CA ARG A 126 -14.48 5.24 -12.17
C ARG A 126 -15.00 4.07 -13.02
N LEU A 127 -14.13 3.43 -13.79
CA LEU A 127 -14.50 2.30 -14.65
C LEU A 127 -15.01 1.13 -13.81
N LEU A 128 -14.28 0.77 -12.76
CA LEU A 128 -14.64 -0.35 -11.88
C LEU A 128 -15.92 -0.08 -11.11
N SER A 129 -16.08 1.11 -10.51
CA SER A 129 -17.30 1.46 -9.79
C SER A 129 -18.54 1.38 -10.67
N ARG A 130 -18.48 1.93 -11.90
CA ARG A 130 -19.59 1.80 -12.88
C ARG A 130 -19.90 0.36 -13.24
N LYS A 131 -18.88 -0.50 -13.37
CA LYS A 131 -19.07 -1.91 -13.69
C LYS A 131 -19.71 -2.66 -12.53
N PHE A 132 -19.31 -2.38 -11.30
CA PHE A 132 -19.91 -2.98 -10.11
C PHE A 132 -21.36 -2.56 -9.91
N GLU A 133 -21.68 -1.27 -10.06
CA GLU A 133 -23.06 -0.76 -10.00
C GLU A 133 -23.97 -1.46 -11.03
N LYS A 134 -23.54 -1.54 -12.30
CA LYS A 134 -24.30 -2.22 -13.36
C LYS A 134 -24.56 -3.70 -13.03
N ASN A 135 -23.56 -4.40 -12.49
CA ASN A 135 -23.68 -5.81 -12.14
C ASN A 135 -24.57 -6.06 -10.92
N GLN A 136 -24.65 -5.10 -9.98
CA GLN A 136 -25.60 -5.18 -8.87
C GLN A 136 -27.03 -4.96 -9.34
N VAL A 137 -27.25 -3.96 -10.20
CA VAL A 137 -28.56 -3.69 -10.79
C VAL A 137 -29.05 -4.85 -11.64
N SER A 138 -28.18 -5.52 -12.42
CA SER A 138 -28.58 -6.69 -13.21
C SER A 138 -28.89 -7.91 -12.34
N ARG A 139 -28.15 -8.14 -11.24
CA ARG A 139 -28.47 -9.20 -10.27
C ARG A 139 -29.81 -8.97 -9.57
N ASN A 140 -30.11 -7.75 -9.17
CA ASN A 140 -31.37 -7.42 -8.50
C ASN A 140 -32.59 -7.44 -9.44
N LYS A 141 -32.40 -7.44 -10.76
CA LYS A 141 -33.48 -7.59 -11.76
C LYS A 141 -33.79 -9.06 -12.12
N ASN A 142 -32.91 -9.98 -11.74
CA ASN A 142 -33.02 -11.42 -12.03
C ASN A 142 -33.43 -12.24 -10.79
N HIS A 143 -33.79 -11.58 -9.70
CA HIS A 143 -34.43 -12.12 -8.50
C HIS A 143 -35.77 -11.43 -8.31
#